data_AF-A0A3L7PUP6-F1
#
_entry.id   AF-A0A3L7PUP6-F1
#
_cell.length_a   1.000
_cell.length_b   1.000
_cell.length_c   1.000
_cell.angle_alpha   90.00
_cell.angle_beta   90.00
_cell.angle_gamma   90.00
#
_symmetry.space_group_name_H-M   'P 1'
#
loop_
_entity.id
_entity.type
_entity.pdbx_description
1 polymer ?
#
loop_
_entity_poly.entity_id
_entity_poly.type
_entity_poly.pdbx_seq_one_letter_code
_entity_poly.pdbx_strand_id
1 'polypeptide(L)'
;GLNEVAVGAGQGATSPQVAVFEMDGKLKKTFNAFDPSFTGGVRVGVADYNSDGTLDILAASGVGARGTMNVFNYENLDLIDAMFISDSTQGTDVASNFSRGNRQST
;
A
#
# COMPACT_ATOMS: atom_id res chain seq x y z
N GLY A 1 17.95 3.11 2.72
CA GLY A 1 16.99 2.36 1.90
C GLY A 1 16.31 1.36 2.79
N LEU A 2 14.98 1.35 2.79
CA LEU A 2 14.20 0.37 3.55
C LEU A 2 14.36 -1.00 2.86
N ASN A 3 14.90 -1.98 3.58
CA ASN A 3 14.96 -3.37 3.14
C ASN A 3 13.78 -4.10 3.78
N GLU A 4 12.59 -3.91 3.21
CA GLU A 4 11.34 -4.36 3.81
C GLU A 4 10.35 -4.81 2.73
N VAL A 5 9.36 -5.59 3.18
CA VAL A 5 8.30 -6.11 2.33
C VAL A 5 6.95 -5.71 2.91
N ALA A 6 6.16 -4.96 2.16
CA ALA A 6 4.77 -4.68 2.48
C ALA A 6 3.84 -5.64 1.72
N VAL A 7 2.87 -6.22 2.42
CA VAL A 7 1.88 -7.15 1.85
C VAL A 7 0.48 -6.75 2.28
N GLY A 8 -0.48 -6.88 1.37
CA GLY A 8 -1.90 -6.66 1.63
C GLY A 8 -2.64 -7.97 1.81
N ALA A 9 -3.70 -7.95 2.61
CA ALA A 9 -4.61 -9.07 2.77
C ALA A 9 -5.27 -9.44 1.43
N GLY A 10 -5.37 -10.73 1.15
CA GLY A 10 -6.07 -11.24 -0.04
C GLY A 10 -7.59 -11.07 0.06
N GLN A 11 -8.27 -11.21 -1.07
CA GLN A 11 -9.74 -11.24 -1.12
C GLN A 11 -10.29 -12.36 -0.22
N GLY A 12 -11.35 -12.06 0.52
CA GLY A 12 -12.01 -12.98 1.46
C GLY A 12 -11.35 -13.04 2.85
N ALA A 13 -10.26 -12.29 3.08
CA ALA A 13 -9.72 -12.09 4.42
C ALA A 13 -10.76 -11.40 5.31
N THR A 14 -10.69 -11.66 6.63
CA THR A 14 -11.60 -11.09 7.62
C THR A 14 -11.33 -9.62 7.96
N SER A 15 -10.26 -9.04 7.39
CA SER A 15 -9.92 -7.63 7.51
C SER A 15 -9.02 -7.19 6.34
N PRO A 16 -9.02 -5.90 5.96
CA PRO A 16 -8.19 -5.36 4.90
C PRO A 16 -6.80 -4.96 5.45
N GLN A 17 -6.13 -5.94 6.06
CA GLN A 17 -4.88 -5.71 6.76
C GLN A 17 -3.73 -5.49 5.79
N VAL A 18 -2.85 -4.54 6.10
CA VAL A 18 -1.50 -4.42 5.53
C VAL A 18 -0.51 -4.83 6.61
N ALA A 19 0.49 -5.61 6.22
CA ALA A 19 1.59 -6.01 7.08
C ALA A 19 2.93 -5.64 6.43
N VAL A 20 3.85 -5.15 7.25
CA VAL A 20 5.22 -4.82 6.84
C VAL A 20 6.17 -5.75 7.56
N PHE A 21 7.03 -6.41 6.81
CA PHE A 21 8.04 -7.33 7.29
C PHE A 21 9.44 -6.82 7.00
N GLU A 22 10.37 -7.07 7.92
CA GLU A 22 11.80 -7.03 7.64
C GLU A 22 12.16 -8.15 6.64
N MET A 23 13.30 -8.04 5.95
CA MET A 23 13.74 -9.08 4.98
C MET A 23 13.98 -10.46 5.59
N ASP A 24 14.18 -10.56 6.90
CA ASP A 24 14.28 -11.83 7.62
C ASP A 24 12.91 -12.46 7.95
N GLY A 25 11.82 -11.80 7.54
CA GLY A 25 10.44 -12.24 7.75
C GLY A 25 9.84 -11.79 9.09
N LYS A 26 10.57 -11.00 9.90
CA LYS A 26 10.02 -10.47 11.15
C LYS A 26 8.96 -9.41 10.87
N LEU A 27 7.79 -9.55 11.50
CA LEU A 27 6.74 -8.52 11.45
C LEU A 27 7.22 -7.22 12.11
N LYS A 28 7.10 -6.12 11.40
CA LYS A 28 7.47 -4.77 11.84
C LYS A 28 6.26 -3.91 12.17
N LYS A 29 5.27 -3.88 11.27
CA LYS A 29 4.06 -3.05 11.40
C LYS A 29 2.85 -3.78 10.84
N THR A 30 1.68 -3.44 11.37
CA THR A 30 0.42 -3.86 10.78
C THR A 30 -0.72 -2.90 11.09
N PHE A 31 -1.65 -2.73 10.15
CA PHE A 31 -2.81 -1.85 10.27
C PHE A 31 -3.89 -2.23 9.25
N ASN A 32 -5.12 -1.75 9.45
CA ASN A 32 -6.20 -1.88 8.47
C ASN A 32 -6.19 -0.68 7.52
N ALA A 33 -6.09 -0.93 6.21
CA ALA A 33 -6.04 0.14 5.21
C ALA A 33 -7.43 0.70 4.85
N PHE A 34 -8.49 -0.05 5.17
CA PHE A 34 -9.88 0.30 4.94
C PHE A 34 -10.73 -0.07 6.17
N ASP A 35 -12.03 0.14 6.09
CA ASP A 35 -12.97 -0.30 7.14
C ASP A 35 -12.73 -1.78 7.50
N PRO A 36 -12.63 -2.14 8.79
CA PRO A 36 -12.32 -3.52 9.21
C PRO A 36 -13.28 -4.59 8.66
N SER A 37 -14.50 -4.21 8.27
CA SER A 37 -15.48 -5.11 7.65
C SER A 37 -15.25 -5.35 6.15
N PHE A 38 -14.33 -4.61 5.50
CA PHE A 38 -14.03 -4.77 4.09
C PHE A 38 -13.22 -6.03 3.82
N THR A 39 -13.76 -6.91 2.98
CA THR A 39 -13.20 -8.24 2.66
C THR A 39 -12.69 -8.34 1.22
N GLY A 40 -12.68 -7.22 0.47
CA GLY A 40 -12.26 -7.17 -0.92
C GLY A 40 -10.77 -7.41 -1.16
N GLY A 41 -9.98 -7.37 -0.09
CA GLY A 41 -8.52 -7.42 -0.13
C GLY A 41 -7.87 -6.06 -0.39
N VAL A 42 -6.55 -6.02 -0.28
CA VAL A 42 -5.74 -4.81 -0.43
C VAL A 42 -4.61 -5.07 -1.40
N ARG A 43 -4.47 -4.20 -2.40
CA ARG A 43 -3.30 -4.17 -3.28
C ARG A 43 -2.35 -3.08 -2.82
N VAL A 44 -1.11 -3.45 -2.55
CA VAL A 44 -0.12 -2.57 -1.92
C VAL A 44 0.94 -2.14 -2.92
N GLY A 45 1.30 -0.86 -2.89
CA GLY A 45 2.50 -0.31 -3.51
C GLY A 45 3.23 0.60 -2.53
N VAL A 46 4.40 1.08 -2.93
CA VAL A 46 5.19 2.04 -2.15
C VAL A 46 5.75 3.13 -3.04
N ALA A 47 5.77 4.37 -2.53
CA ALA A 47 6.35 5.54 -3.18
C ALA A 47 6.61 6.61 -2.12
N ASP A 48 7.62 7.45 -2.29
CA ASP A 48 7.77 8.68 -1.50
C ASP A 48 6.75 9.70 -2.02
N TYR A 49 5.55 9.73 -1.42
CA TYR A 49 4.40 10.48 -1.91
C TYR A 49 4.45 11.94 -1.44
N ASN A 50 4.84 12.15 -0.19
CA ASN A 50 4.95 13.49 0.41
C ASN A 50 6.34 14.14 0.23
N SER A 51 7.30 13.46 -0.42
CA SER A 51 8.67 13.93 -0.66
C SER A 51 9.48 14.16 0.62
N ASP A 52 9.25 13.36 1.66
CA ASP A 52 9.98 13.44 2.93
C ASP A 52 11.26 12.59 2.97
N GLY A 53 11.53 11.82 1.90
CA GLY A 53 12.69 10.94 1.76
C GLY A 53 12.48 9.53 2.30
N THR A 54 11.31 9.23 2.84
CA THR A 54 10.84 7.90 3.25
C THR A 54 9.75 7.42 2.28
N LEU A 55 9.71 6.13 1.98
CA LEU A 55 8.64 5.58 1.14
C LEU A 55 7.36 5.45 1.96
N ASP A 56 6.25 5.98 1.45
CA ASP A 56 4.90 5.82 1.97
C ASP A 56 4.25 4.51 1.48
N ILE A 57 3.19 4.09 2.16
CA ILE A 57 2.42 2.89 1.83
C ILE A 57 1.15 3.29 1.09
N LEU A 58 1.01 2.81 -0.14
CA LEU A 58 -0.18 3.00 -0.97
C LEU A 58 -1.02 1.73 -0.91
N ALA A 59 -2.28 1.85 -0.50
CA ALA A 59 -3.21 0.73 -0.39
C ALA A 59 -4.43 1.00 -1.27
N ALA A 60 -4.61 0.21 -2.32
CA ALA A 60 -5.82 0.25 -3.15
C ALA A 60 -6.81 -0.83 -2.76
N SER A 61 -8.10 -0.46 -2.85
CA SER A 61 -9.20 -1.38 -2.61
C SER A 61 -9.23 -2.48 -3.66
N GLY A 62 -9.30 -3.73 -3.18
CA GLY A 62 -9.69 -4.86 -4.02
C GLY A 62 -11.17 -4.80 -4.42
N VAL A 63 -11.74 -5.95 -4.75
CA VAL A 63 -13.12 -6.02 -5.27
C VAL A 63 -14.16 -5.69 -4.20
N GLY A 64 -15.36 -5.27 -4.60
CA GLY A 64 -16.52 -5.13 -3.68
C GLY A 64 -16.65 -3.77 -3.00
N ALA A 65 -15.77 -2.82 -3.29
CA ALA A 65 -15.95 -1.39 -3.02
C ALA A 65 -15.60 -0.58 -4.27
N ARG A 66 -16.08 0.67 -4.34
CA ARG A 66 -15.62 1.61 -5.37
C ARG A 66 -14.10 1.74 -5.27
N GLY A 67 -13.42 1.79 -6.41
CA GLY A 67 -11.97 1.90 -6.48
C GLY A 67 -11.47 3.13 -5.75
N THR A 68 -10.84 2.93 -4.59
CA THR A 68 -10.16 3.96 -3.82
C THR A 68 -8.73 3.56 -3.52
N MET A 69 -7.89 4.56 -3.28
CA MET A 69 -6.52 4.37 -2.84
C MET A 69 -6.25 5.26 -1.63
N ASN A 70 -5.84 4.65 -0.53
CA ASN A 70 -5.42 5.35 0.68
C ASN A 70 -3.88 5.38 0.72
N VAL A 71 -3.30 6.52 1.06
CA VAL A 71 -1.85 6.71 1.22
C VAL A 71 -1.56 6.92 2.69
N PHE A 72 -0.66 6.11 3.24
CA PHE A 72 -0.28 6.15 4.65
C PHE A 72 1.19 6.53 4.80
N ASN A 73 1.48 7.43 5.73
CA ASN A 73 2.85 7.73 6.10
C ASN A 73 3.48 6.48 6.70
N TYR A 74 4.66 6.11 6.21
CA TYR A 74 5.27 4.86 6.66
C TYR A 74 5.67 4.91 8.13
N GLU A 75 6.15 6.04 8.66
CA GLU A 75 6.67 6.12 10.01
C GLU A 75 5.58 5.90 11.06
N ASN A 76 4.50 6.66 10.96
CA ASN A 76 3.45 6.73 11.98
C ASN A 76 2.10 6.11 11.56
N LEU A 77 1.95 5.70 10.30
CA LEU A 77 0.73 5.13 9.74
C LEU A 77 -0.46 6.09 9.66
N ASP A 78 -0.20 7.40 9.76
CA ASP A 78 -1.23 8.41 9.53
C ASP A 78 -1.65 8.42 8.06
N LEU A 79 -2.95 8.62 7.82
CA LEU A 79 -3.47 8.81 6.47
C LEU A 79 -3.00 10.16 5.92
N ILE A 80 -2.19 10.13 4.87
CA ILE A 80 -1.75 11.31 4.13
C ILE A 80 -2.85 11.73 3.15
N ASP A 81 -3.43 10.77 2.42
CA ASP A 81 -4.40 11.05 1.36
C ASP A 81 -5.37 9.88 1.13
N ALA A 82 -6.55 10.19 0.59
CA ALA A 82 -7.56 9.23 0.15
C ALA A 82 -8.08 9.64 -1.22
N MET A 83 -7.72 8.87 -2.24
CA MET A 83 -8.02 9.14 -3.63
C MET A 83 -9.16 8.27 -4.14
N PHE A 84 -10.10 8.89 -4.84
CA PHE A 84 -11.09 8.18 -5.64
C PHE A 84 -10.48 7.85 -7.01
N ILE A 85 -10.48 6.57 -7.37
CA ILE A 85 -9.86 6.08 -8.61
C ILE A 85 -10.93 5.71 -9.64
N SER A 86 -12.01 5.04 -9.24
CA SER A 86 -13.04 4.59 -10.17
C SER A 86 -14.37 4.26 -9.50
N ASP A 87 -15.47 4.41 -10.24
CA ASP A 87 -16.79 3.88 -9.87
C ASP A 87 -16.87 2.35 -9.97
N SER A 88 -15.91 1.73 -10.67
CA SER A 88 -15.82 0.28 -10.78
C SER A 88 -15.61 -0.38 -9.42
N THR A 89 -16.31 -1.50 -9.19
CA THR A 89 -16.16 -2.35 -8.00
C THR A 89 -15.33 -3.61 -8.26
N GLN A 90 -14.75 -3.73 -9.46
CA GLN A 90 -13.85 -4.84 -9.81
C GLN A 90 -12.44 -4.65 -9.23
N GLY A 91 -12.28 -3.64 -8.38
CA GLY A 91 -11.05 -3.24 -7.71
C GLY A 91 -10.08 -2.51 -8.65
N THR A 92 -9.09 -1.85 -8.05
CA THR A 92 -8.03 -1.13 -8.76
C THR A 92 -6.66 -1.68 -8.40
N ASP A 93 -5.78 -1.86 -9.40
CA ASP A 93 -4.39 -2.24 -9.18
C ASP A 93 -3.52 -1.03 -8.85
N VAL A 94 -2.50 -1.21 -8.00
CA VAL A 94 -1.45 -0.21 -7.75
C VAL A 94 -0.22 -0.62 -8.54
N ALA A 95 0.29 0.27 -9.38
CA ALA A 95 1.61 0.14 -9.98
C ALA A 95 2.54 1.16 -9.33
N SER A 96 3.60 0.69 -8.66
CA SER A 96 4.69 1.55 -8.21
C SER A 96 5.76 1.61 -9.30
N ASN A 97 6.07 2.80 -9.83
CA ASN A 97 7.21 2.99 -10.72
C ASN A 97 8.52 2.91 -9.91
N PHE A 98 9.24 1.79 -10.02
CA PHE A 98 10.61 1.70 -9.51
C PHE A 98 11.58 2.28 -10.55
N SER A 99 11.74 3.61 -10.58
CA SER A 99 12.80 4.22 -11.38
C SER A 99 14.15 3.91 -10.71
N ARG A 100 14.86 2.88 -11.20
CA ARG A 100 16.30 2.77 -10.96
C ARG A 100 16.95 3.91 -11.72
N GLY A 101 17.41 4.93 -10.98
CA GLY A 101 18.28 5.96 -11.54
C GLY A 101 19.38 5.32 -12.40
N ASN A 102 19.43 5.76 -13.65
CA ASN A 102 20.36 5.30 -14.66
C ASN A 102 21.79 5.51 -14.15
N ARG A 103 22.50 4.44 -13.75
CA ARG A 103 23.96 4.52 -13.56
C ARG A 103 24.62 4.53 -14.93
N GLN A 104 24.57 5.67 -15.61
CA GLN A 104 25.55 5.99 -16.64
C GLN A 104 26.80 6.46 -15.88
N SER A 105 27.73 5.55 -15.62
CA SER A 105 29.12 5.95 -15.34
C SER A 105 29.93 5.56 -16.56
N THR A 106 30.31 6.58 -17.33
CA THR A 106 31.44 6.53 -18.26
C THR A 106 32.74 6.35 -17.50
#